data_AF-A0A6G8PWS9-F1
#
_entry.id   AF-A0A6G8PWS9-F1
#
_cell.length_a   1.000
_cell.length_b   1.000
_cell.length_c   1.000
_cell.angle_alpha   90.00
_cell.angle_beta   90.00
_cell.angle_gamma   90.00
#
_symmetry.space_group_name_H-M   'P 1'
#
loop_
_entity.id
_entity.type
_entity.pdbx_description
1 polymer ?
#
loop_
_entity_poly.entity_id
_entity_poly.type
_entity_poly.pdbx_seq_one_letter_code
_entity_poly.pdbx_strand_id
1 'polypeptide(L)'
;MSKRLNEMDDLRDMGRFPVPIYVGATGNVLMTIVLTYLVRGRSSGPRALAAWGGAVILANLLPVFVLRSRMDEETRYPEIEEMDFFSDQHKFSRWVYGVASANMLFWISLAWLAFSRRRDGRTLAVTLLLAFVCTFFPAWVRLFGRP
;
A
#
# COMPACT_ATOMS: atom_id res chain seq x y z
N MET A 1 14.74 0.23 -22.66
CA MET A 1 14.04 1.53 -22.49
C MET A 1 13.47 1.60 -21.08
N SER A 2 13.58 2.75 -20.43
CA SER A 2 12.92 2.99 -19.14
C SER A 2 11.41 3.11 -19.38
N LYS A 3 10.60 2.41 -18.57
CA LYS A 3 9.13 2.47 -18.67
C LYS A 3 8.62 3.68 -17.90
N ARG A 4 7.52 4.27 -18.38
CA ARG A 4 6.77 5.31 -17.66
C ARG A 4 5.70 4.72 -16.75
N LEU A 5 5.18 5.53 -15.82
CA LEU A 5 4.18 5.09 -14.84
C LEU A 5 2.89 4.51 -15.44
N ASN A 6 2.46 5.02 -16.59
CA ASN A 6 1.26 4.54 -17.30
C ASN A 6 1.52 3.26 -18.11
N GLU A 7 2.78 2.92 -18.38
CA GLU A 7 3.21 1.78 -19.19
C GLU A 7 3.52 0.53 -18.35
N MET A 8 3.35 0.62 -17.02
CA MET A 8 3.51 -0.52 -16.14
C MET A 8 2.54 -1.63 -16.52
N ASP A 9 3.06 -2.83 -16.74
CA ASP A 9 2.30 -4.03 -17.13
C ASP A 9 2.74 -5.30 -16.38
N ASP A 10 3.84 -5.25 -15.62
CA ASP A 10 4.34 -6.35 -14.80
C ASP A 10 4.56 -5.90 -13.34
N LEU A 11 4.33 -6.80 -12.38
CA LEU A 11 4.70 -6.63 -10.97
C LEU A 11 6.19 -6.32 -10.78
N ARG A 12 7.06 -6.84 -11.65
CA ARG A 12 8.50 -6.56 -11.62
C ARG A 12 8.82 -5.08 -11.82
N ASP A 13 7.96 -4.34 -12.50
CA ASP A 13 8.12 -2.89 -12.70
C ASP A 13 8.06 -2.14 -11.36
N MET A 14 7.29 -2.64 -10.38
CA MET A 14 7.25 -2.08 -9.01
C MET A 14 8.58 -2.24 -8.26
N GLY A 15 9.46 -3.15 -8.70
CA GLY A 15 10.82 -3.29 -8.16
C GLY A 15 11.74 -2.13 -8.52
N ARG A 16 11.34 -1.28 -9.46
CA ARG A 16 12.12 -0.11 -9.93
C ARG A 16 11.74 1.18 -9.21
N PHE A 17 10.72 1.16 -8.35
CA PHE A 17 10.30 2.35 -7.61
C PHE A 17 11.40 2.90 -6.71
N PRO A 18 11.56 4.23 -6.61
CA PRO A 18 12.54 4.84 -5.73
C PRO A 18 12.23 4.53 -4.25
N VAL A 19 13.26 4.50 -3.40
CA VAL A 19 13.16 4.10 -1.98
C VAL A 19 12.05 4.83 -1.20
N PRO A 20 11.82 6.15 -1.38
CA PRO A 20 10.73 6.85 -0.71
C PRO A 20 9.34 6.24 -0.95
N ILE A 21 9.12 5.60 -2.10
CA ILE A 21 7.85 4.94 -2.41
C ILE A 21 7.63 3.73 -1.52
N TYR A 22 8.66 2.91 -1.33
CA TYR A 22 8.59 1.76 -0.41
C TYR A 22 8.41 2.20 1.04
N VAL A 23 9.07 3.29 1.45
CA VAL A 23 8.88 3.88 2.79
C VAL A 23 7.44 4.31 2.98
N GLY A 24 6.87 5.05 2.03
CA GLY A 24 5.48 5.50 2.10
C GLY A 24 4.47 4.36 2.08
N ALA A 25 4.65 3.38 1.19
CA ALA A 25 3.80 2.20 1.11
C ALA A 25 3.86 1.35 2.40
N THR A 26 5.06 1.14 2.95
CA THR A 26 5.25 0.43 4.21
C THR A 26 4.61 1.20 5.36
N GLY A 27 4.84 2.51 5.45
CA GLY A 27 4.23 3.37 6.45
C GLY A 27 2.69 3.30 6.42
N ASN A 28 2.10 3.30 5.24
CA ASN A 28 0.65 3.17 5.06
C ASN A 28 0.11 1.81 5.57
N VAL A 29 0.82 0.71 5.27
CA VAL A 29 0.47 -0.62 5.79
C VAL A 29 0.58 -0.68 7.31
N LEU A 30 1.67 -0.18 7.89
CA LEU A 30 1.88 -0.17 9.35
C LEU A 30 0.82 0.66 10.07
N MET A 31 0.53 1.86 9.55
CA MET A 31 -0.53 2.72 10.08
C MET A 31 -1.89 2.01 10.02
N THR A 32 -2.18 1.35 8.90
CA THR A 32 -3.43 0.58 8.72
C THR A 32 -3.56 -0.54 9.74
N ILE A 33 -2.46 -1.24 10.09
CA ILE A 33 -2.47 -2.26 11.14
C ILE A 33 -2.76 -1.65 12.51
N VAL A 34 -2.13 -0.53 12.86
CA VAL A 34 -2.39 0.19 14.12
C VAL A 34 -3.86 0.63 14.19
N LEU A 35 -4.39 1.23 13.13
CA LEU A 35 -5.79 1.63 13.08
C LEU A 35 -6.73 0.42 13.18
N THR A 36 -6.40 -0.69 12.52
CA THR A 36 -7.15 -1.95 12.63
C THR A 36 -7.16 -2.47 14.07
N TYR A 37 -6.05 -2.37 14.81
CA TYR A 37 -5.98 -2.73 16.23
C TYR A 37 -6.93 -1.89 17.09
N LEU A 38 -7.00 -0.58 16.82
CA LEU A 38 -7.89 0.36 17.53
C LEU A 38 -9.37 0.09 17.21
N VAL A 39 -9.71 -0.08 15.92
CA VAL A 39 -11.08 -0.37 15.47
C VAL A 39 -11.56 -1.69 16.01
N ARG A 40 -10.73 -2.74 15.97
CA ARG A 40 -11.08 -4.06 16.49
C ARG A 40 -11.37 -4.07 18.00
N GLY A 41 -10.78 -3.13 18.74
CA GLY A 41 -11.06 -2.92 20.16
C GLY A 41 -12.45 -2.35 20.44
N ARG A 42 -13.09 -1.71 19.45
CA ARG A 42 -14.43 -1.10 19.57
C ARG A 42 -15.52 -1.87 18.81
N SER A 43 -15.14 -2.66 17.81
CA SER A 43 -16.08 -3.35 16.94
C SER A 43 -15.61 -4.76 16.65
N SER A 44 -16.57 -5.69 16.57
CA SER A 44 -16.33 -7.11 16.31
C SER A 44 -17.20 -7.64 15.18
N GLY A 45 -16.74 -8.73 14.57
CA GLY A 45 -17.51 -9.47 13.57
C GLY A 45 -17.20 -9.09 12.12
N PRO A 46 -17.75 -9.87 11.17
CA PRO A 46 -17.37 -9.79 9.75
C PRO A 46 -17.88 -8.52 9.05
N ARG A 47 -19.03 -7.97 9.47
CA ARG A 47 -19.55 -6.71 8.92
C ARG A 47 -18.63 -5.52 9.23
N ALA A 48 -18.09 -5.48 10.45
CA ALA A 48 -17.16 -4.44 10.86
C ALA A 48 -15.84 -4.54 10.07
N LEU A 49 -15.34 -5.75 9.82
CA LEU A 49 -14.20 -5.98 8.93
C LEU A 49 -14.46 -5.47 7.51
N ALA A 50 -15.61 -5.83 6.92
CA ALA A 50 -15.96 -5.40 5.56
C ALA A 50 -16.09 -3.88 5.46
N ALA A 51 -16.77 -3.24 6.42
CA ALA A 51 -16.91 -1.79 6.46
C ALA A 51 -15.55 -1.09 6.64
N TRP A 52 -14.70 -1.60 7.55
CA TRP A 52 -13.36 -1.06 7.78
C TRP A 52 -12.46 -1.21 6.54
N GLY A 53 -12.42 -2.41 5.94
CA GLY A 53 -11.66 -2.66 4.72
C GLY A 53 -12.10 -1.75 3.56
N GLY A 54 -13.41 -1.61 3.36
CA GLY A 54 -13.98 -0.70 2.37
C GLY A 54 -13.60 0.76 2.63
N ALA A 55 -13.70 1.22 3.88
CA ALA A 55 -13.34 2.59 4.26
C ALA A 55 -11.85 2.88 4.02
N VAL A 56 -10.95 1.95 4.36
CA VAL A 56 -9.50 2.11 4.12
C VAL A 56 -9.18 2.14 2.63
N ILE A 57 -9.78 1.24 1.83
CA ILE A 57 -9.59 1.26 0.37
C ILE A 57 -10.09 2.58 -0.21
N LEU A 58 -11.29 3.01 0.15
CA LEU A 58 -11.85 4.29 -0.32
C LEU A 58 -10.95 5.46 0.06
N ALA A 59 -10.45 5.50 1.30
CA ALA A 59 -9.53 6.55 1.75
C ALA A 59 -8.22 6.59 0.94
N ASN A 60 -7.73 5.44 0.48
CA ASN A 60 -6.54 5.35 -0.36
C ASN A 60 -6.81 5.72 -1.82
N LEU A 61 -7.96 5.34 -2.37
CA LEU A 61 -8.29 5.55 -3.77
C LEU A 61 -8.90 6.94 -4.04
N LEU A 62 -9.58 7.54 -3.08
CA LEU A 62 -10.26 8.82 -3.29
C LEU A 62 -9.31 9.94 -3.73
N PRO A 63 -8.14 10.16 -3.10
CA PRO A 63 -7.18 11.16 -3.58
C PRO A 63 -6.73 10.88 -5.01
N VAL A 64 -6.51 9.61 -5.36
CA VAL A 64 -6.13 9.18 -6.71
C VAL A 64 -7.21 9.53 -7.72
N PHE A 65 -8.48 9.25 -7.44
CA PHE A 65 -9.59 9.58 -8.33
C PHE A 65 -9.72 11.09 -8.54
N VAL A 66 -9.61 11.87 -7.47
CA VAL A 66 -9.68 13.34 -7.53
C VAL A 66 -8.53 13.93 -8.33
N LEU A 67 -7.32 13.41 -8.18
CA LEU A 67 -6.16 13.88 -8.94
C LEU A 67 -6.27 13.46 -10.41
N ARG A 68 -6.71 12.24 -10.68
CA ARG A 68 -6.93 11.76 -12.05
C ARG A 68 -8.00 12.51 -12.81
N SER A 69 -9.06 12.97 -12.15
CA SER A 69 -10.11 13.75 -12.82
C SER A 69 -9.63 15.12 -13.30
N ARG A 70 -8.42 15.54 -12.88
CA ARG A 70 -7.77 16.79 -13.30
C ARG A 70 -6.67 16.57 -14.35
N MET A 71 -6.43 15.31 -14.78
CA MET A 71 -5.48 15.02 -15.84
C MET A 71 -6.09 15.33 -17.20
N ASP A 72 -5.26 15.84 -18.09
CA ASP A 72 -5.57 16.21 -19.47
C ASP A 72 -4.57 15.57 -20.45
N GLU A 73 -4.69 15.92 -21.74
CA GLU A 73 -3.82 15.40 -22.81
C GLU A 73 -2.36 15.87 -22.68
N GLU A 74 -2.11 16.98 -21.96
CA GLU A 74 -0.75 17.50 -21.74
C GLU A 74 -0.04 16.85 -20.55
N THR A 75 -0.72 15.95 -19.83
CA THR A 75 -0.18 15.36 -18.61
C THR A 75 1.05 14.51 -18.88
N ARG A 76 2.19 14.96 -18.33
CA ARG A 76 3.46 14.23 -18.40
C ARG A 76 3.52 13.07 -17.40
N TYR A 77 3.87 11.91 -17.91
CA TYR A 77 4.16 10.71 -17.12
C TYR A 77 5.68 10.58 -16.93
N PRO A 78 6.17 10.61 -15.69
CA PRO A 78 7.59 10.40 -15.42
C PRO A 78 7.97 8.94 -15.66
N GLU A 79 9.28 8.71 -15.75
CA GLU A 79 9.84 7.36 -15.68
C GLU A 79 9.62 6.77 -14.29
N ILE A 80 9.53 5.44 -14.20
CA ILE A 80 9.26 4.74 -12.93
C ILE A 80 10.32 5.06 -11.86
N GLU A 81 11.56 5.29 -12.26
CA GLU A 81 12.68 5.54 -11.34
C GLU A 81 12.73 6.99 -10.82
N GLU A 82 12.08 7.91 -11.53
CA GLU A 82 12.08 9.36 -11.27
C GLU A 82 10.79 9.83 -10.57
N MET A 83 9.85 8.93 -10.29
CA MET A 83 8.56 9.30 -9.73
C MET A 83 8.70 9.96 -8.34
N ASP A 84 7.90 11.00 -8.13
CA ASP A 84 7.72 11.59 -6.81
C ASP A 84 6.54 10.94 -6.09
N PHE A 85 6.73 10.60 -4.81
CA PHE A 85 5.72 9.89 -4.03
C PHE A 85 4.39 10.63 -3.94
N PHE A 86 4.39 11.95 -3.76
CA PHE A 86 3.16 12.68 -3.49
C PHE A 86 2.51 13.19 -4.78
N SER A 87 3.32 13.58 -5.76
CA SER A 87 2.80 14.18 -6.98
C SER A 87 2.40 13.14 -8.04
N ASP A 88 3.03 11.96 -8.10
CA ASP A 88 2.86 11.05 -9.25
C ASP A 88 2.05 9.78 -8.97
N GLN A 89 1.66 9.53 -7.71
CA GLN A 89 0.90 8.32 -7.33
C GLN A 89 -0.37 8.08 -8.13
N HIS A 90 -1.01 9.14 -8.62
CA HIS A 90 -2.26 9.06 -9.39
C HIS A 90 -2.03 8.73 -10.88
N LYS A 91 -0.77 8.68 -11.32
CA LYS A 91 -0.38 8.43 -12.73
C LYS A 91 -0.05 6.97 -13.03
N PHE A 92 -0.03 6.08 -12.03
CA PHE A 92 0.21 4.66 -12.25
C PHE A 92 -0.83 4.01 -13.18
N SER A 93 -0.52 2.88 -13.79
CA SER A 93 -1.52 2.05 -14.48
C SER A 93 -2.63 1.57 -13.53
N ARG A 94 -3.86 1.36 -14.05
CA ARG A 94 -5.04 1.03 -13.22
C ARG A 94 -4.87 -0.24 -12.39
N TRP A 95 -4.20 -1.26 -12.93
CA TRP A 95 -4.01 -2.54 -12.24
C TRP A 95 -3.12 -2.40 -11.00
N VAL A 96 -2.20 -1.44 -10.97
CA VAL A 96 -1.32 -1.14 -9.82
C VAL A 96 -2.16 -0.81 -8.58
N TYR A 97 -3.23 -0.02 -8.74
CA TYR A 97 -4.16 0.26 -7.64
C TYR A 97 -4.96 -0.96 -7.20
N GLY A 98 -5.28 -1.86 -8.14
CA GLY A 98 -5.89 -3.15 -7.81
C GLY A 98 -4.98 -3.99 -6.91
N VAL A 99 -3.69 -4.10 -7.27
CA VAL A 99 -2.69 -4.80 -6.46
C VAL A 99 -2.46 -4.11 -5.11
N ALA A 100 -2.34 -2.78 -5.09
CA ALA A 100 -2.21 -2.02 -3.84
C ALA A 100 -3.42 -2.23 -2.92
N SER A 101 -4.64 -2.21 -3.47
CA SER A 101 -5.87 -2.46 -2.71
C SER A 101 -5.94 -3.89 -2.18
N ALA A 102 -5.55 -4.87 -2.98
CA ALA A 102 -5.48 -6.27 -2.57
C ALA A 102 -4.47 -6.48 -1.44
N ASN A 103 -3.29 -5.86 -1.54
CA ASN A 103 -2.27 -5.89 -0.48
C ASN A 103 -2.80 -5.26 0.83
N MET A 104 -3.50 -4.13 0.75
CA MET A 104 -4.11 -3.50 1.93
C MET A 104 -5.19 -4.40 2.55
N LEU A 105 -6.07 -4.99 1.74
CA LEU A 105 -7.09 -5.93 2.23
C LEU A 105 -6.48 -7.15 2.91
N PHE A 106 -5.38 -7.67 2.37
CA PHE A 106 -4.64 -8.77 2.97
C PHE A 106 -4.17 -8.40 4.39
N TRP A 107 -3.48 -7.26 4.54
CA TRP A 107 -2.97 -6.82 5.84
C TRP A 107 -4.09 -6.51 6.84
N ILE A 108 -5.17 -5.87 6.39
CA ILE A 108 -6.36 -5.62 7.24
C ILE A 108 -6.94 -6.94 7.73
N SER A 109 -7.14 -7.91 6.83
CA SER A 109 -7.75 -9.20 7.17
C SER A 109 -6.85 -10.02 8.11
N LEU A 110 -5.54 -10.04 7.84
CA LEU A 110 -4.56 -10.73 8.68
C LEU A 110 -4.49 -10.11 10.08
N ALA A 111 -4.39 -8.78 10.17
CA ALA A 111 -4.38 -8.06 11.43
C ALA A 111 -5.70 -8.26 12.20
N TRP A 112 -6.84 -8.18 11.52
CA TRP A 112 -8.15 -8.42 12.12
C TRP A 112 -8.25 -9.83 12.70
N LEU A 113 -7.76 -10.84 11.99
CA LEU A 113 -7.72 -12.23 12.46
C LEU A 113 -6.80 -12.37 13.67
N ALA A 114 -5.59 -11.82 13.61
CA ALA A 114 -4.61 -11.87 14.72
C ALA A 114 -5.20 -11.24 16.00
N PHE A 115 -5.78 -10.04 15.88
CA PHE A 115 -6.38 -9.32 17.00
C PHE A 115 -7.71 -9.92 17.46
N SER A 116 -8.38 -10.70 16.62
CA SER A 116 -9.56 -11.49 17.04
C SER A 116 -9.17 -12.68 17.92
N ARG A 117 -7.96 -13.23 17.75
CA ARG A 117 -7.44 -14.31 18.62
C ARG A 117 -6.87 -13.75 19.92
N ARG A 118 -6.01 -12.73 19.81
CA ARG A 118 -5.33 -12.15 20.97
C ARG A 118 -4.98 -10.69 20.72
N ARG A 119 -5.70 -9.79 21.37
CA ARG A 119 -5.50 -8.34 21.27
C ARG A 119 -4.65 -7.83 22.43
N ASP A 120 -3.34 -7.99 22.33
CA ASP A 120 -2.36 -7.38 23.24
C ASP A 120 -1.22 -6.71 22.47
N GLY A 121 -0.35 -6.00 23.21
CA GLY A 121 0.77 -5.27 22.62
C GLY A 121 1.80 -6.19 21.93
N ARG A 122 1.92 -7.45 22.35
CA ARG A 122 2.84 -8.41 21.74
C ARG A 122 2.35 -8.83 20.36
N THR A 123 1.08 -9.18 20.23
CA THR A 123 0.49 -9.51 18.91
C THR A 123 0.59 -8.31 17.97
N LEU A 124 0.34 -7.09 18.44
CA LEU A 124 0.52 -5.87 17.64
C LEU A 124 1.97 -5.72 17.17
N ALA A 125 2.95 -5.80 18.08
CA ALA A 125 4.37 -5.66 17.74
C ALA A 125 4.83 -6.71 16.72
N VAL A 126 4.43 -7.98 16.89
CA VAL A 126 4.75 -9.06 15.94
C VAL A 126 4.11 -8.80 14.58
N THR A 127 2.86 -8.36 14.54
CA THR A 127 2.16 -8.08 13.28
C THR A 127 2.81 -6.90 12.53
N LEU A 128 3.20 -5.85 13.26
CA LEU A 128 3.92 -4.70 12.70
C LEU A 128 5.30 -5.10 12.18
N LEU A 129 6.06 -5.89 12.94
CA LEU A 129 7.37 -6.36 12.51
C LEU A 129 7.27 -7.22 11.24
N LEU A 130 6.33 -8.18 11.22
CA LEU A 130 6.08 -9.00 10.04
C LEU A 130 5.71 -8.14 8.83
N ALA A 131 4.82 -7.17 9.01
CA ALA A 131 4.40 -6.27 7.93
C ALA A 131 5.54 -5.39 7.42
N PHE A 132 6.36 -4.86 8.33
CA PHE A 132 7.55 -4.10 7.96
C PHE A 132 8.50 -4.94 7.11
N VAL A 133 8.82 -6.16 7.57
CA VAL A 133 9.72 -7.08 6.87
C VAL A 133 9.19 -7.43 5.48
N CYS A 134 7.92 -7.83 5.38
CA CYS A 134 7.33 -8.25 4.11
C CYS A 134 7.14 -7.08 3.13
N THR A 135 6.70 -5.92 3.60
CA THR A 135 6.38 -4.77 2.72
C THR A 135 7.63 -4.05 2.25
N PHE A 136 8.69 -4.04 3.08
CA PHE A 136 9.96 -3.41 2.74
C PHE A 136 10.94 -4.36 2.00
N PHE A 137 10.61 -5.65 1.90
CA PHE A 137 11.44 -6.65 1.23
C PHE A 137 11.91 -6.25 -0.18
N PRO A 138 11.07 -5.67 -1.07
CA PRO A 138 11.53 -5.25 -2.39
C PRO A 138 12.65 -4.20 -2.34
N ALA A 139 12.58 -3.27 -1.39
CA ALA A 139 13.62 -2.27 -1.18
C ALA A 139 14.94 -2.91 -0.71
N TRP A 140 14.87 -3.93 0.16
CA TRP A 140 16.05 -4.68 0.58
C TRP A 140 16.69 -5.44 -0.59
N VAL A 141 15.89 -6.10 -1.43
CA VAL A 141 16.41 -6.78 -2.62
C VAL A 141 17.10 -5.78 -3.54
N ARG A 142 16.58 -4.55 -3.68
CA ARG A 142 17.23 -3.51 -4.49
C ARG A 142 18.52 -2.97 -3.86
N LEU A 143 18.56 -2.80 -2.53
CA LEU A 143 19.72 -2.22 -1.82
C LEU A 143 20.84 -3.24 -1.60
N PHE A 144 20.50 -4.52 -1.42
CA PHE A 144 21.44 -5.59 -1.05
C PHE A 144 21.60 -6.65 -2.12
N GLY A 145 20.71 -6.71 -3.11
CA GLY A 145 20.92 -7.48 -4.33
C GLY A 145 22.07 -6.83 -5.09
N ARG A 146 23.23 -7.50 -5.09
CA ARG A 146 24.37 -7.10 -5.92
C ARG A 146 23.93 -7.00 -7.39
N PRO A 147 24.53 -6.09 -8.18
CA PRO A 147 24.30 -6.03 -9.63
C PRO A 147 24.63 -7.36 -10.30
#